data_AF-A0ABD0WE06-F1
#
_entry.id   AF-A0ABD0WE06-F1
#
_cell.length_a   1.000
_cell.length_b   1.000
_cell.length_c   1.000
_cell.angle_alpha   90.00
_cell.angle_beta   90.00
_cell.angle_gamma   90.00
#
_symmetry.space_group_name_H-M   'P 1'
#
loop_
_entity.id
_entity.type
_entity.pdbx_description
1 polymer ?
#
loop_
_entity_poly.entity_id
_entity_poly.type
_entity_poly.pdbx_seq_one_letter_code
_entity_poly.pdbx_strand_id
1 'polypeptide(L)'
;MLVGEIVELVCNGSVNQTNWLLPNHTRYNSSHYKSMVTTADSGEYRCNNKSVTLIVVERLSNVWVSSMPQSLATMEGERVTLNCRATSQPPSVNWFWTRLDEKGAWENVSTEQAVTLSTAGESGQYQCHGYSNFQNRTQMANSSIRTIIIVSFPWSGSVNSGVAGLVLALLANILLLLVILWLWRQLTSEIAASKTKKAQPKGIPGPAKASKRSQSQAKTEDVGDIYMNC
;
A
#
# COMPACT_ATOMS: atom_id res chain seq x y z
N MET A 1 -17.16 12.17 -37.83
CA MET A 1 -17.83 10.91 -37.45
C MET A 1 -16.98 10.17 -36.42
N LEU A 2 -17.53 9.16 -35.75
CA LEU A 2 -16.78 8.23 -34.91
C LEU A 2 -16.47 6.95 -35.70
N VAL A 3 -15.42 6.23 -35.31
CA VAL A 3 -15.09 4.90 -35.88
C VAL A 3 -16.28 3.94 -35.75
N GLY A 4 -16.54 3.15 -36.79
CA GLY A 4 -17.65 2.19 -36.86
C GLY A 4 -19.01 2.80 -37.18
N GLU A 5 -19.08 4.09 -37.52
CA GLU A 5 -20.29 4.73 -38.07
C GLU A 5 -20.37 4.52 -39.59
N ILE A 6 -21.57 4.58 -40.16
CA ILE A 6 -21.74 4.47 -41.62
C ILE A 6 -21.78 5.89 -42.20
N VAL A 7 -20.81 6.23 -43.04
CA VAL A 7 -20.86 7.46 -43.85
C VAL A 7 -21.69 7.21 -45.10
N GLU A 8 -22.42 8.23 -45.54
CA GLU A 8 -23.24 8.22 -46.75
C GLU A 8 -22.99 9.53 -47.52
N LEU A 9 -22.37 9.44 -48.70
CA LEU A 9 -22.03 10.58 -49.55
C LEU A 9 -22.72 10.44 -50.91
N VAL A 10 -23.48 11.47 -51.29
CA VAL A 10 -24.27 11.50 -52.53
C VAL A 10 -23.72 12.55 -53.49
N CYS A 11 -23.28 12.11 -54.67
CA CYS A 11 -22.82 13.01 -55.73
C CYS A 11 -23.93 13.23 -56.77
N ASN A 12 -24.59 14.39 -56.66
CA ASN A 12 -25.56 14.85 -57.65
C ASN A 12 -24.83 15.49 -58.83
N GLY A 13 -24.87 14.84 -60.00
CA GLY A 13 -24.23 15.27 -61.23
C GLY A 13 -24.83 14.59 -62.47
N SER A 14 -24.31 14.94 -63.65
CA SER A 14 -24.63 14.33 -64.94
C SER A 14 -24.43 12.81 -64.90
N VAL A 15 -25.21 12.02 -65.64
CA VAL A 15 -25.15 10.53 -65.62
C VAL A 15 -23.73 9.98 -65.82
N ASN A 16 -22.90 10.65 -66.63
CA ASN A 16 -21.51 10.28 -66.91
C ASN A 16 -20.46 10.98 -66.00
N GLN A 17 -20.88 11.59 -64.89
CA GLN A 17 -20.05 12.40 -63.98
C GLN A 17 -20.39 12.10 -62.50
N THR A 18 -20.41 10.82 -62.14
CA THR A 18 -20.85 10.30 -60.83
C THR A 18 -19.77 9.48 -60.12
N ASN A 19 -18.50 9.73 -60.43
CA ASN A 19 -17.37 9.01 -59.84
C ASN A 19 -16.75 9.79 -58.68
N TRP A 20 -16.66 9.15 -57.51
CA TRP A 20 -15.90 9.67 -56.37
C TRP A 20 -14.41 9.36 -56.51
N LEU A 21 -13.56 10.27 -56.02
CA LEU A 21 -12.17 10.06 -55.67
C LEU A 21 -12.05 10.09 -54.15
N LEU A 22 -11.53 9.00 -53.58
CA LEU A 22 -11.36 8.82 -52.13
C LEU A 22 -9.99 9.36 -51.64
N PRO A 23 -9.80 9.59 -50.33
CA PRO A 23 -8.52 10.05 -49.77
C PRO A 23 -7.31 9.18 -50.13
N ASN A 24 -7.53 7.87 -50.30
CA ASN A 24 -6.52 6.90 -50.73
C ASN A 24 -6.29 6.87 -52.26
N HIS A 25 -6.77 7.88 -53.00
CA HIS A 25 -6.71 8.02 -54.46
C HIS A 25 -7.46 6.94 -55.26
N THR A 26 -8.23 6.05 -54.62
CA THR A 26 -9.10 5.11 -55.35
C THR A 26 -10.29 5.85 -55.97
N ARG A 27 -10.74 5.39 -57.15
CA ARG A 27 -11.95 5.89 -57.82
C ARG A 27 -13.09 4.91 -57.61
N TYR A 28 -14.26 5.44 -57.22
CA TYR A 28 -15.46 4.67 -56.92
C TYR A 28 -16.60 5.11 -57.84
N ASN A 29 -16.99 4.23 -58.75
CA ASN A 29 -17.87 4.52 -59.88
C ASN A 29 -19.35 4.34 -59.51
N SER A 30 -19.84 5.13 -58.56
CA SER A 30 -21.24 5.19 -58.13
C SER A 30 -21.51 6.57 -57.53
N SER A 31 -22.65 7.18 -57.89
CA SER A 31 -23.10 8.43 -57.28
C SER A 31 -23.24 8.34 -55.76
N HIS A 32 -23.55 7.14 -55.26
CA HIS A 32 -23.80 6.85 -53.85
C HIS A 32 -22.63 6.06 -53.25
N TYR A 33 -21.84 6.71 -52.40
CA TYR A 33 -20.78 6.07 -51.61
C TYR A 33 -21.29 5.83 -50.18
N LYS A 34 -21.20 4.59 -49.70
CA LYS A 34 -21.64 4.19 -48.37
C LYS A 34 -20.66 3.16 -47.79
N SER A 35 -20.07 3.46 -46.63
CA SER A 35 -19.08 2.58 -45.97
C SER A 35 -19.09 2.75 -44.46
N MET A 36 -18.65 1.73 -43.73
CA MET A 36 -18.36 1.82 -42.30
C MET A 36 -16.96 2.41 -42.12
N VAL A 37 -16.84 3.52 -41.39
CA VAL A 37 -15.60 4.33 -41.38
C VAL A 37 -14.62 3.96 -40.27
N THR A 38 -13.34 4.03 -40.60
CA THR A 38 -12.19 3.93 -39.71
C THR A 38 -11.45 5.28 -39.63
N THR A 39 -10.48 5.43 -38.74
CA THR A 39 -9.61 6.63 -38.70
C THR A 39 -8.89 6.87 -40.03
N ALA A 40 -8.52 5.80 -40.75
CA ALA A 40 -7.83 5.84 -42.04
C ALA A 40 -8.72 6.33 -43.21
N ASP A 41 -10.05 6.37 -43.03
CA ASP A 41 -10.99 6.98 -43.98
C ASP A 41 -11.07 8.51 -43.84
N SER A 42 -10.30 9.13 -42.94
CA SER A 42 -10.24 10.60 -42.81
C SER A 42 -9.50 11.24 -43.99
N GLY A 43 -10.05 12.30 -44.57
CA GLY A 43 -9.42 13.06 -45.65
C GLY A 43 -10.42 13.74 -46.59
N GLU A 44 -9.92 14.25 -47.71
CA GLU A 44 -10.76 14.86 -48.74
C GLU A 44 -11.39 13.79 -49.66
N TYR A 45 -12.72 13.75 -49.69
CA TYR A 45 -13.49 13.04 -50.71
C TYR A 45 -13.89 14.04 -51.81
N ARG A 46 -13.63 13.71 -53.07
CA ARG A 46 -13.88 14.62 -54.20
C ARG A 46 -14.81 13.98 -55.22
N CYS A 47 -15.84 14.71 -55.65
CA CYS A 47 -16.65 14.32 -56.81
C CYS A 47 -16.75 15.50 -57.77
N ASN A 48 -16.27 15.32 -59.00
CA ASN A 48 -16.10 16.39 -59.99
C ASN A 48 -15.33 17.58 -59.37
N ASN A 49 -15.84 18.80 -59.52
CA ASN A 49 -15.24 20.03 -58.99
C ASN A 49 -15.63 20.35 -57.53
N LYS A 50 -16.28 19.42 -56.82
CA LYS A 50 -16.67 19.58 -55.41
C LYS A 50 -15.86 18.61 -54.53
N SER A 51 -15.50 19.04 -53.33
CA SER A 51 -14.94 18.17 -52.31
C SER A 51 -15.57 18.37 -50.94
N VAL A 52 -15.43 17.36 -50.10
CA VAL A 52 -15.91 17.32 -48.71
C VAL A 52 -14.86 16.60 -47.86
N THR A 53 -14.43 17.24 -46.76
CA THR A 53 -13.45 16.64 -45.85
C THR A 53 -14.15 15.82 -44.78
N LEU A 54 -13.89 14.52 -44.74
CA LEU A 54 -14.34 13.63 -43.69
C LEU A 54 -13.29 13.59 -42.57
N ILE A 55 -13.72 13.75 -41.32
CA ILE A 55 -12.89 13.56 -40.13
C ILE A 55 -13.51 12.43 -39.31
N VAL A 56 -12.75 11.37 -39.09
CA VAL A 56 -13.15 10.19 -38.29
C VAL A 56 -12.23 10.10 -37.08
N VAL A 57 -12.80 10.12 -35.87
CA VAL A 57 -12.05 9.97 -34.62
C VAL A 57 -12.46 8.71 -33.88
N GLU A 58 -11.55 8.19 -33.06
CA GLU A 58 -11.82 7.04 -32.21
C GLU A 58 -12.89 7.33 -31.15
N ARG A 59 -13.50 6.26 -30.62
CA ARG A 59 -14.38 6.37 -29.46
C ARG A 59 -13.57 6.32 -28.17
N LEU A 60 -13.95 7.10 -27.17
CA LEU A 60 -13.36 6.96 -25.84
C LEU A 60 -13.76 5.57 -25.28
N SER A 61 -12.77 4.71 -25.05
CA SER A 61 -13.00 3.32 -24.64
C SER A 61 -13.11 3.16 -23.12
N ASN A 62 -13.07 1.92 -22.64
CA ASN A 62 -12.89 1.58 -21.23
C ASN A 62 -11.75 2.41 -20.58
N VAL A 63 -12.09 3.14 -19.53
CA VAL A 63 -11.14 3.89 -18.68
C VAL A 63 -10.70 2.99 -17.52
N TRP A 64 -9.42 3.06 -17.18
CA TRP A 64 -8.82 2.33 -16.07
C TRP A 64 -7.73 3.16 -15.37
N VAL A 65 -7.45 2.82 -14.12
CA VAL A 65 -6.44 3.50 -13.30
C VAL A 65 -5.19 2.64 -13.22
N SER A 66 -4.07 3.21 -13.65
CA SER A 66 -2.71 2.78 -13.30
C SER A 66 -2.24 3.50 -12.03
N SER A 67 -1.42 2.87 -11.20
CA SER A 67 -0.82 3.48 -10.02
C SER A 67 0.70 3.26 -9.96
N MET A 68 1.40 4.19 -9.32
CA MET A 68 2.81 4.08 -8.98
C MET A 68 3.03 4.61 -7.55
N PRO A 69 3.46 3.77 -6.58
CA PRO A 69 3.65 2.33 -6.68
C PRO A 69 2.35 1.55 -6.98
N GLN A 70 2.48 0.24 -7.23
CA GLN A 70 1.34 -0.66 -7.40
C GLN A 70 0.57 -0.88 -6.08
N SER A 71 1.21 -0.69 -4.93
CA SER A 71 0.51 -0.66 -3.64
C SER A 71 -0.39 0.58 -3.56
N LEU A 72 -1.61 0.39 -3.08
CA LEU A 72 -2.54 1.46 -2.73
C LEU A 72 -2.57 1.73 -1.21
N ALA A 73 -1.74 1.02 -0.45
CA ALA A 73 -1.45 1.26 0.96
C ALA A 73 0.01 1.72 1.11
N THR A 74 0.22 2.89 1.73
CA THR A 74 1.55 3.52 1.89
C THR A 74 1.58 4.35 3.18
N MET A 75 2.76 4.76 3.65
CA MET A 75 2.92 5.65 4.80
C MET A 75 2.85 7.14 4.40
N GLU A 76 2.39 7.99 5.30
CA GLU A 76 2.39 9.44 5.10
C GLU A 76 3.81 9.97 4.77
N GLY A 77 3.90 10.80 3.73
CA GLY A 77 5.16 11.28 3.13
C GLY A 77 5.63 10.44 1.94
N GLU A 78 5.20 9.19 1.79
CA GLU A 78 5.37 8.42 0.55
C GLU A 78 4.36 8.91 -0.51
N ARG A 79 4.75 8.88 -1.79
CA ARG A 79 3.91 9.39 -2.89
C ARG A 79 3.29 8.26 -3.69
N VAL A 80 1.95 8.23 -3.75
CA VAL A 80 1.17 7.38 -4.65
C VAL A 80 0.60 8.24 -5.76
N THR A 81 1.08 8.05 -6.99
CA THR A 81 0.52 8.67 -8.19
C THR A 81 -0.48 7.71 -8.84
N LEU A 82 -1.74 8.13 -8.95
CA LEU A 82 -2.76 7.48 -9.76
C LEU A 82 -2.82 8.16 -11.13
N ASN A 83 -3.03 7.40 -12.21
CA ASN A 83 -3.03 7.93 -13.58
C ASN A 83 -4.08 7.22 -14.45
N CYS A 84 -5.00 8.01 -15.01
CA CYS A 84 -6.08 7.57 -15.89
C CYS A 84 -5.56 7.16 -17.27
N ARG A 85 -6.04 6.01 -17.76
CA ARG A 85 -5.73 5.51 -19.10
C ARG A 85 -7.00 4.98 -19.75
N ALA A 86 -7.09 5.08 -21.07
CA ALA A 86 -8.05 4.32 -21.87
C ALA A 86 -7.35 3.66 -23.06
N THR A 87 -7.88 2.52 -23.50
CA THR A 87 -7.34 1.71 -24.61
C THR A 87 -7.37 2.45 -25.95
N SER A 88 -8.39 3.28 -26.17
CA SER A 88 -8.61 4.11 -27.36
C SER A 88 -9.09 5.49 -26.91
N GLN A 89 -8.50 6.55 -27.46
CA GLN A 89 -8.61 7.92 -26.96
C GLN A 89 -8.69 8.91 -28.13
N PRO A 90 -9.82 9.63 -28.34
CA PRO A 90 -9.88 10.70 -29.32
C PRO A 90 -8.90 11.85 -28.98
N PRO A 91 -8.53 12.72 -29.93
CA PRO A 91 -7.51 13.77 -29.73
C PRO A 91 -7.83 14.85 -28.68
N SER A 92 -8.97 14.77 -28.00
CA SER A 92 -9.41 15.72 -26.98
C SER A 92 -10.21 14.99 -25.92
N VAL A 93 -9.52 14.23 -25.07
CA VAL A 93 -10.06 13.68 -23.82
C VAL A 93 -9.64 14.58 -22.67
N ASN A 94 -10.63 15.06 -21.93
CA ASN A 94 -10.43 15.71 -20.65
C ASN A 94 -10.66 14.68 -19.53
N TRP A 95 -9.96 14.85 -18.42
CA TRP A 95 -10.03 13.95 -17.28
C TRP A 95 -10.58 14.66 -16.05
N PHE A 96 -11.19 13.92 -15.14
CA PHE A 96 -11.35 14.38 -13.76
C PHE A 96 -11.39 13.21 -12.78
N TRP A 97 -10.96 13.49 -11.56
CA TRP A 97 -11.00 12.57 -10.43
C TRP A 97 -12.11 12.99 -9.48
N THR A 98 -12.88 12.01 -9.04
CA THR A 98 -13.77 12.15 -7.89
C THR A 98 -13.27 11.30 -6.72
N ARG A 99 -13.53 11.78 -5.50
CA ARG A 99 -13.29 11.07 -4.25
C ARG A 99 -14.58 11.01 -3.43
N LEU A 100 -14.86 9.85 -2.83
CA LEU A 100 -15.93 9.72 -1.86
C LEU A 100 -15.54 10.41 -0.54
N ASP A 101 -16.33 11.38 -0.08
CA ASP A 101 -16.16 12.09 1.19
C ASP A 101 -16.69 11.27 2.38
N GLU A 102 -16.44 11.76 3.60
CA GLU A 102 -16.89 11.14 4.85
C GLU A 102 -18.43 11.09 5.00
N LYS A 103 -19.17 11.84 4.19
CA LYS A 103 -20.64 11.92 4.18
C LYS A 103 -21.26 11.01 3.12
N GLY A 104 -20.44 10.34 2.28
CA GLY A 104 -20.89 9.47 1.19
C GLY A 104 -21.20 10.21 -0.12
N ALA A 105 -20.77 11.47 -0.28
CA ALA A 105 -20.87 12.22 -1.53
C ALA A 105 -19.58 12.12 -2.36
N TRP A 106 -19.68 12.22 -3.68
CA TRP A 106 -18.51 12.26 -4.56
C TRP A 106 -18.09 13.71 -4.86
N GLU A 107 -16.95 14.13 -4.31
CA GLU A 107 -16.35 15.45 -4.54
C GLU A 107 -15.34 15.39 -5.70
N ASN A 108 -15.22 16.46 -6.49
CA ASN A 108 -14.16 16.57 -7.50
C ASN A 108 -12.84 16.99 -6.81
N VAL A 109 -11.76 16.25 -7.07
CA VAL A 109 -10.45 16.47 -6.42
C VAL A 109 -9.31 16.79 -7.39
N SER A 110 -9.51 16.62 -8.70
CA SER A 110 -8.54 17.00 -9.74
C SER A 110 -9.17 16.97 -11.14
N THR A 111 -8.68 17.81 -12.04
CA THR A 111 -8.99 17.79 -13.49
C THR A 111 -7.80 17.32 -14.35
N GLU A 112 -6.72 16.86 -13.71
CA GLU A 112 -5.56 16.30 -14.40
C GLU A 112 -5.73 14.80 -14.70
N GLN A 113 -5.00 14.31 -15.71
CA GLN A 113 -4.97 12.87 -16.05
C GLN A 113 -4.37 12.02 -14.93
N ALA A 114 -3.49 12.61 -14.12
CA ALA A 114 -2.89 11.97 -12.95
C ALA A 114 -3.17 12.80 -11.69
N VAL A 115 -3.17 12.13 -10.53
CA VAL A 115 -3.23 12.76 -9.22
C VAL A 115 -2.19 12.09 -8.32
N THR A 116 -1.45 12.86 -7.53
CA THR A 116 -0.43 12.32 -6.60
C THR A 116 -0.83 12.66 -5.18
N LEU A 117 -0.90 11.62 -4.34
CA LEU A 117 -1.37 11.66 -2.97
C LEU A 117 -0.20 11.33 -2.03
N SER A 118 -0.17 11.93 -0.84
CA SER A 118 0.94 11.73 0.11
C SER A 118 0.63 11.93 1.60
N THR A 119 -0.54 12.47 1.94
CA THR A 119 -0.98 12.76 3.32
C THR A 119 -2.10 11.81 3.75
N ALA A 120 -2.23 11.53 5.05
CA ALA A 120 -3.23 10.59 5.55
C ALA A 120 -4.67 11.03 5.24
N GLY A 121 -4.92 12.35 5.22
CA GLY A 121 -6.19 12.96 4.84
C GLY A 121 -6.56 12.86 3.35
N GLU A 122 -5.65 12.34 2.51
CA GLU A 122 -5.91 11.97 1.11
C GLU A 122 -6.35 10.50 0.95
N SER A 123 -6.46 9.73 2.04
CA SER A 123 -7.10 8.41 2.01
C SER A 123 -8.55 8.51 1.52
N GLY A 124 -9.07 7.43 0.92
CA GLY A 124 -10.47 7.37 0.48
C GLY A 124 -10.71 6.48 -0.73
N GLN A 125 -11.93 6.53 -1.28
CA GLN A 125 -12.29 5.86 -2.54
C GLN A 125 -12.24 6.85 -3.70
N TYR A 126 -11.44 6.54 -4.72
CA TYR A 126 -11.23 7.37 -5.90
C TYR A 126 -11.85 6.73 -7.15
N GLN A 127 -12.45 7.54 -8.01
CA GLN A 127 -12.86 7.16 -9.37
C GLN A 127 -12.32 8.19 -10.37
N CYS A 128 -11.80 7.72 -11.51
CA CYS A 128 -11.47 8.58 -12.63
C CYS A 128 -12.57 8.57 -13.69
N HIS A 129 -12.80 9.71 -14.29
CA HIS A 129 -13.73 9.92 -15.39
C HIS A 129 -12.96 10.53 -16.57
N GLY A 130 -13.06 9.91 -17.74
CA GLY A 130 -12.67 10.53 -19.00
C GLY A 130 -13.91 11.03 -19.73
N TYR A 131 -13.83 12.23 -20.31
CA TYR A 131 -14.86 12.75 -21.22
C TYR A 131 -14.25 13.38 -22.46
N SER A 132 -14.96 13.31 -23.58
CA SER A 132 -14.54 13.90 -24.86
C SER A 132 -15.74 14.46 -25.60
N ASN A 133 -15.57 15.68 -26.14
CA ASN A 133 -16.60 16.38 -26.90
C ASN A 133 -16.17 16.47 -28.36
N PHE A 134 -16.87 15.78 -29.26
CA PHE A 134 -16.56 15.80 -30.69
C PHE A 134 -17.83 15.91 -31.53
N GLN A 135 -17.88 16.90 -32.43
CA GLN A 135 -19.06 17.19 -33.29
C GLN A 135 -20.37 17.24 -32.47
N ASN A 136 -20.37 18.03 -31.39
CA ASN A 136 -21.47 18.19 -30.42
C ASN A 136 -21.95 16.89 -29.74
N ARG A 137 -21.16 15.80 -29.81
CA ARG A 137 -21.44 14.55 -29.08
C ARG A 137 -20.49 14.40 -27.90
N THR A 138 -21.09 14.28 -26.72
CA THR A 138 -20.43 13.92 -25.46
C THR A 138 -20.14 12.43 -25.44
N GLN A 139 -18.89 12.06 -25.20
CA GLN A 139 -18.47 10.71 -24.84
C GLN A 139 -17.99 10.75 -23.39
N MET A 140 -18.36 9.76 -22.57
CA MET A 140 -17.97 9.68 -21.16
C MET A 140 -17.70 8.22 -20.79
N ALA A 141 -16.63 7.97 -20.04
CA ALA A 141 -16.25 6.66 -19.56
C ALA A 141 -15.61 6.76 -18.16
N ASN A 142 -16.01 5.86 -17.25
CA ASN A 142 -15.57 5.88 -15.85
C ASN A 142 -14.66 4.69 -15.57
N SER A 143 -13.70 4.85 -14.65
CA SER A 143 -12.88 3.75 -14.13
C SER A 143 -13.66 2.89 -13.12
N SER A 144 -13.16 1.69 -12.85
CA SER A 144 -13.42 1.04 -11.57
C SER A 144 -12.91 1.91 -10.42
N ILE A 145 -13.57 1.84 -9.25
CA ILE A 145 -13.14 2.53 -8.04
C ILE A 145 -11.77 1.98 -7.55
N ARG A 146 -11.00 2.81 -6.85
CA ARG A 146 -9.73 2.48 -6.19
C ARG A 146 -9.74 3.00 -4.76
N THR A 147 -9.55 2.13 -3.78
CA THR A 147 -9.38 2.54 -2.37
C THR A 147 -7.92 2.82 -2.09
N ILE A 148 -7.62 4.02 -1.58
CA ILE A 148 -6.28 4.47 -1.20
C ILE A 148 -6.22 4.60 0.33
N ILE A 149 -5.14 4.11 0.94
CA ILE A 149 -4.91 4.15 2.38
C ILE A 149 -3.51 4.71 2.63
N ILE A 150 -3.44 5.92 3.20
CA ILE A 150 -2.19 6.57 3.58
C ILE A 150 -2.18 6.63 5.11
N VAL A 151 -1.25 5.91 5.75
CA VAL A 151 -1.20 5.82 7.23
C VAL A 151 -0.23 6.84 7.81
N SER A 152 -0.72 7.70 8.70
CA SER A 152 0.10 8.58 9.53
C SER A 152 0.45 7.92 10.85
N PHE A 153 1.72 8.02 11.26
CA PHE A 153 2.18 7.58 12.58
C PHE A 153 2.57 8.80 13.41
N PRO A 154 1.85 9.13 14.51
CA PRO A 154 2.16 10.28 15.36
C PRO A 154 3.40 10.00 16.23
N TRP A 155 4.58 10.10 15.61
CA TRP A 155 5.89 9.81 16.22
C TRP A 155 6.12 10.58 17.53
N SER A 156 5.55 11.79 17.66
CA SER A 156 5.69 12.66 18.82
C SER A 156 4.86 12.26 20.05
N GLY A 157 3.90 11.34 19.92
CA GLY A 157 2.91 11.06 20.97
C GLY A 157 3.19 9.83 21.84
N SER A 158 3.53 8.69 21.22
CA SER A 158 3.55 7.39 21.92
C SER A 158 4.91 7.04 22.55
N VAL A 159 6.00 7.44 21.90
CA VAL A 159 7.37 7.00 22.27
C VAL A 159 7.74 7.45 23.68
N ASN A 160 7.39 8.68 24.06
CA ASN A 160 7.70 9.24 25.38
C ASN A 160 7.07 8.43 26.52
N SER A 161 5.82 7.97 26.36
CA SER A 161 5.13 7.12 27.34
C SER A 161 5.75 5.72 27.42
N GLY A 162 6.09 5.11 26.28
CA GLY A 162 6.76 3.80 26.25
C GLY A 162 8.14 3.83 26.90
N VAL A 163 8.95 4.84 26.59
CA VAL A 163 10.28 5.06 27.18
C VAL A 163 10.17 5.33 28.69
N ALA A 164 9.23 6.17 29.13
CA ALA A 164 9.01 6.42 30.56
C ALA A 164 8.63 5.13 31.32
N GLY A 165 7.74 4.29 30.76
CA GLY A 165 7.38 3.00 31.34
C GLY A 165 8.56 2.04 31.47
N LEU A 166 9.40 1.94 30.42
CA LEU A 166 10.63 1.12 30.44
C LEU A 166 11.64 1.61 31.48
N VAL A 167 11.86 2.93 31.57
CA VAL A 167 12.77 3.52 32.57
C VAL A 167 12.29 3.26 34.00
N LEU A 168 11.00 3.43 34.28
CA LEU A 168 10.42 3.15 35.59
C LEU A 168 10.53 1.66 35.97
N ALA A 169 10.28 0.74 35.02
CA ALA A 169 10.43 -0.69 35.24
C ALA A 169 11.89 -1.09 35.54
N LEU A 170 12.87 -0.49 34.85
CA LEU A 170 14.29 -0.72 35.11
C LEU A 170 14.71 -0.17 36.49
N LEU A 171 14.29 1.03 36.86
CA LEU A 171 14.55 1.61 38.18
C LEU A 171 13.95 0.77 39.31
N ALA A 172 12.73 0.26 39.15
CA ALA A 172 12.09 -0.63 40.13
C ALA A 172 12.87 -1.94 40.32
N ASN A 173 13.37 -2.55 39.23
CA ASN A 173 14.21 -3.76 39.30
C ASN A 173 15.55 -3.48 40.00
N ILE A 174 16.21 -2.35 39.71
CA ILE A 174 17.46 -1.96 40.37
C ILE A 174 17.24 -1.75 41.88
N LEU A 175 16.16 -1.07 42.27
CA LEU A 175 15.79 -0.88 43.68
C LEU A 175 15.52 -2.22 44.39
N LEU A 176 14.80 -3.15 43.74
CA LEU A 176 14.54 -4.48 44.28
C LEU A 176 15.85 -5.25 44.52
N LEU A 177 16.78 -5.24 43.57
CA LEU A 177 18.10 -5.87 43.71
C LEU A 177 18.92 -5.23 44.84
N LEU A 178 18.87 -3.91 45.02
CA LEU A 178 19.55 -3.21 46.12
C LEU A 178 18.95 -3.60 47.50
N VAL A 179 17.63 -3.73 47.61
CA VAL A 179 16.97 -4.20 48.84
C VAL A 179 17.33 -5.66 49.14
N ILE A 180 17.35 -6.54 48.13
CA ILE A 180 17.78 -7.93 48.28
C ILE A 180 19.24 -7.99 48.78
N LEU A 181 20.16 -7.26 48.14
CA LEU A 181 21.56 -7.19 48.56
C LEU A 181 21.74 -6.63 49.98
N TRP A 182 20.90 -5.68 50.40
CA TRP A 182 20.89 -5.14 51.76
C TRP A 182 20.41 -6.15 52.79
N LEU A 183 19.30 -6.86 52.52
CA LEU A 183 18.80 -7.95 53.38
C LEU A 183 19.81 -9.10 53.49
N TRP A 184 20.52 -9.43 52.40
CA TRP A 184 21.57 -10.47 52.41
C TRP A 184 22.79 -10.03 53.24
N ARG A 185 23.16 -8.74 53.22
CA ARG A 185 24.16 -8.17 54.14
C ARG A 185 23.71 -8.19 55.59
N GLN A 186 22.44 -7.88 55.87
CA GLN A 186 21.89 -7.95 57.22
C GLN A 186 21.94 -9.39 57.75
N LEU A 187 21.42 -10.36 56.98
CA LEU A 187 21.41 -11.77 57.37
C LEU A 187 22.82 -12.36 57.56
N THR A 188 23.78 -11.99 56.71
CA THR A 188 25.18 -12.41 56.88
C THR A 188 25.86 -11.73 58.08
N SER A 189 25.47 -10.51 58.46
CA SER A 189 25.94 -9.85 59.69
C SER A 189 25.42 -10.51 60.97
N GLU A 190 24.15 -10.95 60.99
CA GLU A 190 23.57 -11.77 62.07
C GLU A 190 24.32 -13.12 62.21
N ILE A 191 24.54 -13.82 61.10
CA ILE A 191 25.30 -15.09 61.06
C ILE A 191 26.76 -14.89 61.49
N ALA A 192 27.38 -13.75 61.18
CA ALA A 192 28.71 -13.42 61.67
C ALA A 192 28.72 -13.16 63.19
N ALA A 193 27.79 -12.34 63.69
CA ALA A 193 27.64 -12.02 65.11
C ALA A 193 27.31 -13.26 65.97
N SER A 194 26.57 -14.25 65.42
CA SER A 194 26.32 -15.51 66.12
C SER A 194 27.59 -16.35 66.31
N LYS A 195 28.56 -16.26 65.39
CA LYS A 195 29.82 -17.00 65.47
C LYS A 195 30.78 -16.40 66.51
N THR A 196 30.81 -15.08 66.67
CA THR A 196 31.73 -14.40 67.61
C THR A 196 31.43 -14.69 69.08
N LYS A 197 30.19 -15.07 69.43
CA LYS A 197 29.79 -15.34 70.83
C LYS A 197 30.28 -16.67 71.42
N LYS A 198 31.02 -17.50 70.66
CA LYS A 198 31.24 -18.92 71.03
C LYS A 198 32.70 -19.36 71.29
N ALA A 199 33.63 -18.43 71.53
CA ALA A 199 35.05 -18.78 71.72
C ALA A 199 35.82 -17.87 72.71
N GLN A 200 36.15 -18.39 73.91
CA GLN A 200 37.34 -18.03 74.72
C GLN A 200 37.56 -19.06 75.90
N PRO A 201 38.72 -19.12 76.59
CA PRO A 201 39.56 -20.35 76.51
C PRO A 201 40.30 -20.84 77.79
N LYS A 202 41.19 -21.85 77.60
CA LYS A 202 42.42 -22.27 78.36
C LYS A 202 42.34 -23.57 79.21
N GLY A 203 43.40 -24.39 79.12
CA GLY A 203 43.73 -25.48 80.05
C GLY A 203 44.38 -26.73 79.40
N ILE A 204 45.65 -27.02 79.72
CA ILE A 204 46.49 -28.18 79.29
C ILE A 204 47.39 -28.51 80.50
N PRO A 205 47.55 -29.77 80.98
CA PRO A 205 48.17 -30.89 80.23
C PRO A 205 47.53 -32.30 80.39
N GLY A 206 48.06 -33.28 79.65
CA GLY A 206 47.70 -34.72 79.70
C GLY A 206 48.55 -35.53 80.70
N PRO A 207 48.88 -36.84 80.48
CA PRO A 207 48.76 -37.63 79.23
C PRO A 207 48.10 -39.04 79.38
N ALA A 208 47.84 -39.71 78.24
CA ALA A 208 47.63 -41.17 78.14
C ALA A 208 48.03 -41.70 76.74
N LYS A 209 48.22 -43.03 76.58
CA LYS A 209 48.66 -43.71 75.34
C LYS A 209 47.69 -44.84 74.93
N ALA A 210 47.85 -45.34 73.69
CA ALA A 210 47.31 -46.60 73.12
C ALA A 210 45.78 -46.62 72.83
N SER A 211 45.25 -47.41 71.87
CA SER A 211 45.82 -48.14 70.70
C SER A 211 44.69 -48.68 69.78
N LYS A 212 44.93 -48.78 68.45
CA LYS A 212 44.36 -49.70 67.42
C LYS A 212 42.85 -50.12 67.48
N ARG A 213 42.02 -49.86 66.45
CA ARG A 213 41.78 -50.68 65.21
C ARG A 213 40.98 -51.99 65.50
N SER A 214 39.89 -52.42 64.81
CA SER A 214 39.09 -51.96 63.63
C SER A 214 37.75 -52.72 63.47
N GLN A 215 36.89 -52.28 62.52
CA GLN A 215 35.78 -53.04 61.84
C GLN A 215 34.55 -53.39 62.69
N SER A 216 33.34 -53.64 62.16
CA SER A 216 32.70 -53.56 60.80
C SER A 216 31.21 -53.10 60.96
N GLN A 217 30.26 -53.04 59.99
CA GLN A 217 30.06 -53.64 58.64
C GLN A 217 28.96 -52.91 57.81
N ALA A 218 28.85 -53.25 56.50
CA ALA A 218 27.76 -53.08 55.49
C ALA A 218 26.47 -52.27 55.84
N LYS A 219 25.99 -51.28 55.05
CA LYS A 219 25.50 -51.22 53.63
C LYS A 219 24.03 -51.66 53.44
N THR A 220 23.22 -50.90 52.66
CA THR A 220 22.51 -51.27 51.39
C THR A 220 21.92 -50.00 50.72
N GLU A 221 21.83 -49.95 49.38
CA GLU A 221 21.08 -48.95 48.56
C GLU A 221 19.54 -49.25 48.56
N ASP A 222 18.60 -48.73 47.75
CA ASP A 222 18.48 -47.82 46.58
C ASP A 222 17.00 -47.26 46.59
N VAL A 223 16.33 -46.46 45.72
CA VAL A 223 16.36 -45.89 44.34
C VAL A 223 15.57 -44.53 44.43
N GLY A 224 15.56 -43.50 43.58
CA GLY A 224 16.18 -43.09 42.29
C GLY A 224 15.42 -41.85 41.72
N ASP A 225 15.55 -41.53 40.42
CA ASP A 225 15.12 -40.25 39.80
C ASP A 225 13.70 -40.21 39.17
N ILE A 226 13.15 -38.99 38.91
CA ILE A 226 12.39 -38.63 37.68
C ILE A 226 12.14 -37.10 37.53
N TYR A 227 12.00 -36.67 36.27
CA TYR A 227 12.01 -35.32 35.66
C TYR A 227 11.01 -34.23 36.16
N MET A 228 11.36 -32.96 35.87
CA MET A 228 10.45 -31.80 35.81
C MET A 228 10.08 -31.42 34.36
N ASN A 229 8.90 -30.82 34.18
CA ASN A 229 8.53 -29.97 33.03
C ASN A 229 7.39 -29.00 33.45
N CYS A 230 7.15 -27.98 32.62
CA CYS A 230 6.26 -26.81 32.84
C CYS A 230 6.86 -25.73 33.76
#